data_AF-A0A0F8YB47-F1
#
_entry.id   AF-A0A0F8YB47-F1
#
_cell.length_a   1.000
_cell.length_b   1.000
_cell.length_c   1.000
_cell.angle_alpha   90.00
_cell.angle_beta   90.00
_cell.angle_gamma   90.00
#
_symmetry.space_group_name_H-M   'P 1'
#
loop_
_entity.id
_entity.type
_entity.pdbx_description
1 polymer ?
#
loop_
_entity_poly.entity_id
_entity_poly.type
_entity_poly.pdbx_seq_one_letter_code
_entity_poly.pdbx_strand_id
1 'polypeptide(L)'
;NSHGHGTNRPTFTYTTANTASIVIDVAGTTLYNLRFVANFLSVATLIDVAAVAGTGVYNCKFEDSSSTLNWVKCVDFADGASDIHIVGNKAVGTGVTSGAFVNQAGADTDDVEYSGNVVTYQAVMTAEQAAFHVAGGLQNLRMFNNYVTNQEADASPDGGGLYTTGQTDNTGVVAFNYLGHLDEAWAATEDPFEALGCSLFECQAADASKDVSGNYTPVVDTAT
;
A
#
# COMPACT_ATOMS: atom_id res chain seq x y z
N ASN A 1 -4.14 14.98 25.26
CA ASN A 1 -4.61 13.57 25.30
C ASN A 1 -3.48 12.66 24.87
N SER A 2 -2.98 11.81 25.77
CA SER A 2 -1.93 10.83 25.45
C SER A 2 -2.59 9.58 24.86
N HIS A 3 -2.51 9.41 23.55
CA HIS A 3 -2.89 8.15 22.91
C HIS A 3 -1.83 7.08 23.19
N GLY A 4 -2.24 5.83 23.33
CA GLY A 4 -1.29 4.71 23.48
C GLY A 4 -0.45 4.52 22.22
N HIS A 5 0.84 4.22 22.38
CA HIS A 5 1.79 3.94 21.28
C HIS A 5 2.26 2.48 21.32
N GLY A 6 2.64 1.94 20.16
CA GLY A 6 3.17 0.58 20.06
C GLY A 6 2.17 -0.45 20.59
N THR A 7 2.56 -1.20 21.63
CA THR A 7 1.74 -2.22 22.28
C THR A 7 0.64 -1.65 23.18
N ASN A 8 0.66 -0.34 23.49
CA ASN A 8 -0.36 0.31 24.32
C ASN A 8 -1.57 0.79 23.48
N ARG A 9 -1.57 0.54 22.17
CA ARG A 9 -2.74 0.81 21.31
C ARG A 9 -3.84 -0.22 21.58
N PRO A 10 -5.14 0.16 21.47
CA PRO A 10 -6.23 -0.80 21.38
C PRO A 10 -5.90 -1.84 20.30
N THR A 11 -5.91 -3.11 20.67
CA THR A 11 -5.43 -4.21 19.82
C THR A 11 -6.55 -5.19 19.52
N PHE A 12 -6.74 -5.49 18.24
CA PHE A 12 -7.62 -6.54 17.74
C PHE A 12 -6.75 -7.68 17.20
N THR A 13 -6.94 -8.88 17.73
CA THR A 13 -6.23 -10.08 17.30
C THR A 13 -7.22 -11.09 16.74
N TYR A 14 -7.02 -11.46 15.49
CA TYR A 14 -7.89 -12.36 14.75
C TYR A 14 -7.31 -13.76 14.78
N THR A 15 -8.04 -14.74 15.30
CA THR A 15 -7.48 -16.06 15.64
C THR A 15 -7.86 -17.18 14.67
N THR A 16 -8.99 -17.86 14.82
CA THR A 16 -9.29 -19.06 14.01
C THR A 16 -10.23 -18.80 12.84
N ALA A 17 -10.85 -17.61 12.78
CA ALA A 17 -11.74 -17.25 11.69
C ALA A 17 -10.92 -16.76 10.49
N ASN A 18 -10.90 -17.55 9.41
CA ASN A 18 -10.21 -17.26 8.16
C ASN A 18 -11.04 -16.41 7.17
N THR A 19 -12.15 -15.83 7.64
CA THR A 19 -13.05 -14.96 6.86
C THR A 19 -13.46 -13.68 7.61
N ALA A 20 -12.83 -13.39 8.75
CA ALA A 20 -13.22 -12.25 9.56
C ALA A 20 -12.64 -10.95 8.98
N SER A 21 -13.54 -10.02 8.61
CA SER A 21 -13.23 -8.67 8.14
C SER A 21 -13.96 -7.61 8.96
N ILE A 22 -13.46 -6.38 8.93
CA ILE A 22 -14.18 -5.17 9.33
C ILE A 22 -14.78 -4.60 8.05
N VAL A 23 -16.10 -4.69 7.92
CA VAL A 23 -16.82 -4.09 6.80
C VAL A 23 -17.17 -2.65 7.14
N ILE A 24 -16.79 -1.72 6.26
CA ILE A 24 -17.16 -0.31 6.33
C ILE A 24 -18.16 -0.04 5.21
N ASP A 25 -19.45 0.00 5.56
CA ASP A 25 -20.56 0.23 4.64
C ASP A 25 -21.23 1.60 4.84
N VAL A 26 -20.60 2.48 5.63
CA VAL A 26 -21.08 3.83 5.93
C VAL A 26 -19.99 4.86 5.67
N ALA A 27 -20.35 5.94 4.97
CA ALA A 27 -19.49 7.07 4.65
C ALA A 27 -18.98 7.82 5.89
N GLY A 28 -17.81 8.47 5.78
CA GLY A 28 -17.22 9.27 6.84
C GLY A 28 -16.67 8.45 8.03
N THR A 29 -16.45 7.15 7.83
CA THR A 29 -15.95 6.26 8.88
C THR A 29 -14.46 6.48 9.11
N THR A 30 -14.04 6.62 10.37
CA THR A 30 -12.64 6.81 10.75
C THR A 30 -12.15 5.73 11.70
N LEU A 31 -11.06 5.06 11.33
CA LEU A 31 -10.28 4.19 12.21
C LEU A 31 -8.99 4.92 12.60
N TYR A 32 -8.78 5.14 13.91
CA TYR A 32 -7.66 5.94 14.41
C TYR A 32 -6.91 5.26 15.54
N ASN A 33 -5.58 5.16 15.42
CA ASN A 33 -4.66 4.66 16.45
C ASN A 33 -5.00 3.24 16.96
N LEU A 34 -5.37 2.36 16.05
CA LEU A 34 -5.66 0.95 16.34
C LEU A 34 -4.48 0.05 15.96
N ARG A 35 -4.40 -1.13 16.57
CA ARG A 35 -3.45 -2.19 16.19
C ARG A 35 -4.23 -3.43 15.79
N PHE A 36 -3.92 -3.96 14.62
CA PHE A 36 -4.51 -5.18 14.07
C PHE A 36 -3.43 -6.26 13.92
N VAL A 37 -3.73 -7.46 14.41
CA VAL A 37 -2.81 -8.60 14.40
C VAL A 37 -3.47 -9.79 13.70
N ALA A 38 -2.90 -10.23 12.58
CA ALA A 38 -3.27 -11.49 11.93
C ALA A 38 -2.73 -12.67 12.72
N ASN A 39 -3.58 -13.66 13.03
CA ASN A 39 -3.19 -14.91 13.69
C ASN A 39 -4.07 -16.11 13.23
N PHE A 40 -4.55 -16.09 11.98
CA PHE A 40 -5.27 -17.18 11.28
C PHE A 40 -4.51 -17.54 10.00
N LEU A 41 -4.83 -18.70 9.41
CA LEU A 41 -4.34 -19.10 8.10
C LEU A 41 -5.05 -18.26 7.01
N SER A 42 -4.38 -17.25 6.47
CA SER A 42 -4.72 -16.40 5.30
C SER A 42 -6.20 -16.00 5.11
N VAL A 43 -6.54 -14.76 5.46
CA VAL A 43 -7.79 -14.06 5.13
C VAL A 43 -7.46 -13.12 3.97
N ALA A 44 -8.38 -13.04 3.00
CA ALA A 44 -8.22 -12.18 1.84
C ALA A 44 -8.10 -10.69 2.20
N THR A 45 -8.94 -10.18 3.10
CA THR A 45 -9.00 -8.74 3.42
C THR A 45 -9.34 -8.51 4.89
N LEU A 46 -8.59 -7.65 5.59
CA LEU A 46 -8.92 -7.23 6.96
C LEU A 46 -9.98 -6.11 7.00
N ILE A 47 -9.70 -4.95 6.41
CA ILE A 47 -10.66 -3.83 6.32
C ILE A 47 -11.23 -3.83 4.91
N ASP A 48 -12.53 -4.05 4.79
CA ASP A 48 -13.27 -4.12 3.54
C ASP A 48 -14.20 -2.91 3.44
N VAL A 49 -13.83 -1.94 2.63
CA VAL A 49 -14.58 -0.69 2.45
C VAL A 49 -15.50 -0.87 1.24
N ALA A 50 -16.81 -0.77 1.47
CA ALA A 50 -17.80 -0.79 0.41
C ALA A 50 -17.68 0.48 -0.47
N ALA A 51 -18.57 0.62 -1.45
CA ALA A 51 -18.67 1.80 -2.30
C ALA A 51 -19.19 3.04 -1.53
N VAL A 52 -18.36 3.57 -0.62
CA VAL A 52 -18.66 4.70 0.26
C VAL A 52 -17.51 5.70 0.25
N ALA A 53 -17.83 6.96 0.54
CA ALA A 53 -16.87 8.05 0.56
C ALA A 53 -16.39 8.42 1.96
N GLY A 54 -15.22 9.06 2.06
CA GLY A 54 -14.75 9.69 3.30
C GLY A 54 -14.22 8.70 4.34
N THR A 55 -13.79 7.51 3.91
CA THR A 55 -13.22 6.52 4.83
C THR A 55 -11.78 6.87 5.12
N GLY A 56 -11.45 6.94 6.40
CA GLY A 56 -10.11 7.27 6.86
C GLY A 56 -9.51 6.23 7.80
N VAL A 57 -8.28 5.81 7.49
CA VAL A 57 -7.46 4.94 8.34
C VAL A 57 -6.19 5.70 8.72
N TYR A 58 -6.08 6.04 10.00
CA TYR A 58 -5.06 6.98 10.48
C TYR A 58 -4.25 6.42 11.64
N ASN A 59 -2.93 6.55 11.58
CA ASN A 59 -2.02 6.18 12.67
C ASN A 59 -2.21 4.75 13.20
N CYS A 60 -2.72 3.85 12.37
CA CYS A 60 -2.95 2.45 12.71
C CYS A 60 -1.69 1.60 12.50
N LYS A 61 -1.65 0.43 13.14
CA LYS A 61 -0.60 -0.58 12.95
C LYS A 61 -1.20 -1.89 12.48
N PHE A 62 -0.59 -2.47 11.46
CA PHE A 62 -0.92 -3.76 10.88
C PHE A 62 0.30 -4.68 10.99
N GLU A 63 0.10 -5.89 11.48
CA GLU A 63 1.17 -6.88 11.61
C GLU A 63 0.65 -8.31 11.56
N ASP A 64 1.51 -9.19 11.06
CA ASP A 64 1.29 -10.62 11.02
C ASP A 64 1.91 -11.30 12.25
N SER A 65 1.37 -12.47 12.63
CA SER A 65 1.98 -13.30 13.69
C SER A 65 3.04 -14.26 13.14
N SER A 66 2.99 -14.58 11.84
CA SER A 66 4.01 -15.37 11.14
C SER A 66 3.85 -15.26 9.61
N SER A 67 4.76 -15.88 8.87
CA SER A 67 4.70 -15.94 7.40
C SER A 67 3.50 -16.71 6.84
N THR A 68 2.85 -17.55 7.64
CA THR A 68 1.65 -18.31 7.26
C THR A 68 0.39 -17.78 7.95
N LEU A 69 0.53 -16.80 8.84
CA LEU A 69 -0.56 -16.20 9.60
C LEU A 69 -0.61 -14.70 9.33
N ASN A 70 -1.08 -14.36 8.12
CA ASN A 70 -1.00 -13.04 7.52
C ASN A 70 -2.33 -12.61 6.87
N TRP A 71 -2.45 -11.32 6.58
CA TRP A 71 -3.47 -10.79 5.66
C TRP A 71 -2.91 -10.77 4.23
N VAL A 72 -3.76 -11.11 3.25
CA VAL A 72 -3.45 -10.84 1.84
C VAL A 72 -3.58 -9.34 1.55
N LYS A 73 -4.64 -8.70 2.09
CA LYS A 73 -4.87 -7.26 2.02
C LYS A 73 -5.20 -6.70 3.40
N CYS A 74 -4.53 -5.62 3.82
CA CYS A 74 -4.90 -4.97 5.09
C CYS A 74 -6.10 -4.04 4.90
N VAL A 75 -6.13 -3.29 3.80
CA VAL A 75 -7.26 -2.44 3.42
C VAL A 75 -7.60 -2.73 1.96
N ASP A 76 -8.87 -3.01 1.68
CA ASP A 76 -9.42 -3.13 0.34
C ASP A 76 -10.59 -2.16 0.24
N PHE A 77 -10.69 -1.40 -0.85
CA PHE A 77 -11.85 -0.58 -1.11
C PHE A 77 -12.45 -0.89 -2.48
N ALA A 78 -13.79 -0.96 -2.50
CA ALA A 78 -14.57 -1.34 -3.67
C ALA A 78 -14.67 -0.20 -4.69
N ASP A 79 -15.05 -0.57 -5.91
CA ASP A 79 -15.41 0.33 -6.99
C ASP A 79 -16.42 1.39 -6.54
N GLY A 80 -16.14 2.65 -6.87
CA GLY A 80 -16.98 3.78 -6.48
C GLY A 80 -16.75 4.28 -5.05
N ALA A 81 -15.82 3.70 -4.30
CA ALA A 81 -15.22 4.38 -3.14
C ALA A 81 -14.52 5.68 -3.60
N SER A 82 -14.44 6.67 -2.72
CA SER A 82 -13.80 7.98 -3.00
C SER A 82 -13.47 8.69 -1.69
N ASP A 83 -12.68 9.77 -1.72
CA ASP A 83 -12.29 10.50 -0.52
C ASP A 83 -11.69 9.53 0.54
N ILE A 84 -10.73 8.72 0.10
CA ILE A 84 -10.13 7.64 0.89
C ILE A 84 -8.79 8.10 1.42
N HIS A 85 -8.65 8.11 2.75
CA HIS A 85 -7.46 8.62 3.41
C HIS A 85 -6.75 7.50 4.19
N ILE A 86 -5.59 7.08 3.71
CA ILE A 86 -4.70 6.14 4.39
C ILE A 86 -3.46 6.91 4.81
N VAL A 87 -3.43 7.37 6.07
CA VAL A 87 -2.41 8.34 6.51
C VAL A 87 -1.71 7.95 7.81
N GLY A 88 -0.38 8.03 7.82
CA GLY A 88 0.43 7.83 9.03
C GLY A 88 0.45 6.38 9.54
N ASN A 89 0.06 5.41 8.73
CA ASN A 89 -0.05 4.02 9.15
C ASN A 89 1.29 3.31 9.11
N LYS A 90 1.38 2.21 9.87
CA LYS A 90 2.53 1.30 9.82
C LYS A 90 2.07 -0.12 9.52
N ALA A 91 2.59 -0.71 8.45
CA ALA A 91 2.40 -2.11 8.12
C ALA A 91 3.73 -2.87 8.20
N VAL A 92 3.71 -4.03 8.87
CA VAL A 92 4.86 -4.93 8.93
C VAL A 92 4.39 -6.33 8.57
N GLY A 93 4.71 -6.76 7.35
CA GLY A 93 4.34 -8.08 6.85
C GLY A 93 5.51 -9.05 6.91
N THR A 94 5.22 -10.29 7.27
CA THR A 94 6.15 -11.43 7.12
C THR A 94 5.57 -12.52 6.23
N GLY A 95 4.33 -12.32 5.74
CA GLY A 95 3.66 -13.20 4.81
C GLY A 95 4.45 -13.43 3.53
N VAL A 96 4.31 -14.62 2.96
CA VAL A 96 4.86 -15.00 1.64
C VAL A 96 3.79 -15.09 0.55
N THR A 97 2.57 -14.66 0.86
CA THR A 97 1.45 -14.67 -0.07
C THR A 97 1.39 -13.32 -0.78
N SER A 98 1.24 -13.35 -2.12
CA SER A 98 0.99 -12.13 -2.93
C SER A 98 -0.19 -11.35 -2.38
N GLY A 99 -0.12 -10.02 -2.45
CA GLY A 99 -1.15 -9.15 -1.87
C GLY A 99 -0.76 -7.68 -1.90
N ALA A 100 -1.41 -6.85 -1.10
CA ALA A 100 -1.04 -5.44 -0.97
C ALA A 100 -1.35 -4.91 0.43
N PHE A 101 -0.64 -3.88 0.88
CA PHE A 101 -1.04 -3.23 2.14
C PHE A 101 -2.41 -2.55 1.94
N VAL A 102 -2.53 -1.78 0.87
CA VAL A 102 -3.79 -1.19 0.43
C VAL A 102 -4.09 -1.65 -0.99
N ASN A 103 -5.33 -2.03 -1.24
CA ASN A 103 -5.81 -2.51 -2.53
C ASN A 103 -7.08 -1.77 -2.95
N GLN A 104 -7.22 -1.59 -4.26
CA GLN A 104 -8.47 -1.25 -4.93
C GLN A 104 -8.58 -2.14 -6.16
N ALA A 105 -9.66 -2.90 -6.29
CA ALA A 105 -9.77 -3.98 -7.29
C ALA A 105 -10.66 -3.67 -8.50
N GLY A 106 -11.06 -2.42 -8.74
CA GLY A 106 -11.90 -2.13 -9.90
C GLY A 106 -11.88 -0.70 -10.38
N ALA A 107 -13.03 -0.09 -10.65
CA ALA A 107 -13.11 1.16 -11.41
C ALA A 107 -12.42 2.39 -10.79
N ASP A 108 -12.34 3.48 -11.55
CA ASP A 108 -11.66 4.70 -11.15
C ASP A 108 -12.13 5.25 -9.79
N THR A 109 -11.19 5.78 -9.02
CA THR A 109 -11.38 6.29 -7.66
C THR A 109 -10.89 7.73 -7.58
N ASP A 110 -11.69 8.61 -6.97
CA ASP A 110 -11.36 10.03 -6.82
C ASP A 110 -10.99 10.39 -5.37
N ASP A 111 -10.16 11.41 -5.22
CA ASP A 111 -9.72 12.01 -3.95
C ASP A 111 -9.05 11.03 -2.99
N VAL A 112 -8.07 10.25 -3.47
CA VAL A 112 -7.30 9.34 -2.60
C VAL A 112 -6.08 10.05 -2.00
N GLU A 113 -5.90 9.91 -0.69
CA GLU A 113 -4.68 10.28 0.02
C GLU A 113 -3.98 9.05 0.60
N TYR A 114 -2.74 8.81 0.17
CA TYR A 114 -1.86 7.80 0.74
C TYR A 114 -0.57 8.48 1.20
N SER A 115 -0.50 8.88 2.47
CA SER A 115 0.59 9.74 2.94
C SER A 115 1.18 9.39 4.30
N GLY A 116 2.49 9.56 4.45
CA GLY A 116 3.19 9.33 5.71
C GLY A 116 3.16 7.88 6.19
N ASN A 117 2.86 6.92 5.31
CA ASN A 117 2.79 5.51 5.67
C ASN A 117 4.19 4.88 5.67
N VAL A 118 4.38 3.89 6.54
CA VAL A 118 5.59 3.06 6.59
C VAL A 118 5.20 1.61 6.38
N VAL A 119 5.61 1.02 5.26
CA VAL A 119 5.34 -0.37 4.92
C VAL A 119 6.66 -1.14 4.86
N THR A 120 6.74 -2.25 5.60
CA THR A 120 7.91 -3.11 5.61
C THR A 120 7.50 -4.56 5.39
N TYR A 121 7.90 -5.13 4.27
CA TYR A 121 7.74 -6.55 3.98
C TYR A 121 9.08 -7.27 4.13
N GLN A 122 9.11 -8.27 5.00
CA GLN A 122 10.37 -8.89 5.47
C GLN A 122 10.64 -10.27 4.86
N ALA A 123 9.69 -10.85 4.14
CA ALA A 123 9.88 -12.16 3.52
C ALA A 123 10.34 -12.00 2.08
N VAL A 124 11.33 -12.81 1.67
CA VAL A 124 11.68 -12.97 0.27
C VAL A 124 10.52 -13.63 -0.45
N MET A 125 9.92 -12.92 -1.39
CA MET A 125 8.72 -13.38 -2.10
C MET A 125 8.98 -13.55 -3.60
N THR A 126 8.19 -14.46 -4.18
CA THR A 126 8.18 -14.79 -5.60
C THR A 126 6.87 -14.35 -6.27
N ALA A 127 6.16 -13.38 -5.67
CA ALA A 127 4.91 -12.84 -6.18
C ALA A 127 4.71 -11.40 -5.69
N GLU A 128 3.95 -10.60 -6.44
CA GLU A 128 3.73 -9.16 -6.25
C GLU A 128 3.20 -8.81 -4.84
N GLN A 129 3.85 -7.85 -4.17
CA GLN A 129 3.36 -7.10 -3.02
C GLN A 129 3.53 -5.58 -3.16
N ALA A 130 2.45 -4.92 -3.56
CA ALA A 130 2.42 -3.47 -3.57
C ALA A 130 2.15 -2.89 -2.16
N ALA A 131 2.76 -1.74 -1.85
CA ALA A 131 2.31 -0.95 -0.71
C ALA A 131 0.93 -0.30 -0.97
N PHE A 132 0.64 0.00 -2.23
CA PHE A 132 -0.65 0.49 -2.69
C PHE A 132 -0.91 0.02 -4.13
N HIS A 133 -1.85 -0.91 -4.29
CA HIS A 133 -2.28 -1.44 -5.60
C HIS A 133 -3.67 -0.88 -5.93
N VAL A 134 -3.86 -0.45 -7.17
CA VAL A 134 -5.16 0.01 -7.67
C VAL A 134 -5.36 -0.52 -9.10
N ALA A 135 -6.54 -1.03 -9.44
CA ALA A 135 -6.79 -1.55 -10.80
C ALA A 135 -7.31 -0.47 -11.77
N GLY A 136 -8.02 0.53 -11.25
CA GLY A 136 -8.59 1.66 -12.00
C GLY A 136 -7.75 2.93 -11.95
N GLY A 137 -8.21 3.98 -12.63
CA GLY A 137 -7.56 5.28 -12.61
C GLY A 137 -7.75 6.01 -11.27
N LEU A 138 -6.72 6.70 -10.79
CA LEU A 138 -6.80 7.56 -9.62
C LEU A 138 -6.91 9.02 -10.01
N GLN A 139 -8.00 9.66 -9.61
CA GLN A 139 -8.22 11.08 -9.80
C GLN A 139 -7.91 11.84 -8.51
N ASN A 140 -7.27 13.01 -8.65
CA ASN A 140 -6.87 13.87 -7.52
C ASN A 140 -6.03 13.16 -6.44
N LEU A 141 -5.11 12.27 -6.87
CA LEU A 141 -4.22 11.53 -5.98
C LEU A 141 -3.30 12.47 -5.18
N ARG A 142 -3.17 12.18 -3.89
CA ARG A 142 -2.25 12.82 -2.95
C ARG A 142 -1.37 11.76 -2.28
N MET A 143 -0.19 11.52 -2.85
CA MET A 143 0.74 10.52 -2.33
C MET A 143 2.05 11.14 -1.87
N PHE A 144 2.22 11.25 -0.54
CA PHE A 144 3.35 11.98 0.03
C PHE A 144 4.08 11.26 1.15
N ASN A 145 5.41 11.37 1.18
CA ASN A 145 6.23 10.99 2.35
C ASN A 145 6.05 9.54 2.80
N ASN A 146 5.82 8.61 1.88
CA ASN A 146 5.71 7.19 2.20
C ASN A 146 7.08 6.52 2.18
N TYR A 147 7.29 5.58 3.10
CA TYR A 147 8.50 4.77 3.19
C TYR A 147 8.13 3.31 3.04
N VAL A 148 8.59 2.70 1.96
CA VAL A 148 8.28 1.31 1.62
C VAL A 148 9.59 0.55 1.48
N THR A 149 9.69 -0.58 2.17
CA THR A 149 10.84 -1.47 2.08
C THR A 149 10.35 -2.88 1.87
N ASN A 150 10.62 -3.42 0.69
CA ASN A 150 10.13 -4.71 0.24
C ASN A 150 11.32 -5.65 0.08
N GLN A 151 11.21 -6.87 0.62
CA GLN A 151 12.12 -7.95 0.27
C GLN A 151 11.54 -8.75 -0.91
N GLU A 152 11.23 -8.10 -2.02
CA GLU A 152 10.85 -8.85 -3.23
C GLU A 152 12.07 -9.32 -3.99
N ALA A 153 12.07 -10.59 -4.39
CA ALA A 153 13.05 -11.18 -5.32
C ALA A 153 12.32 -11.72 -6.56
N ASP A 154 11.15 -11.18 -6.87
CA ASP A 154 10.35 -11.61 -7.99
C ASP A 154 10.96 -11.11 -9.31
N ALA A 155 11.03 -11.98 -10.30
CA ALA A 155 11.43 -11.65 -11.67
C ALA A 155 10.21 -11.29 -12.53
N SER A 156 9.04 -11.06 -11.90
CA SER A 156 7.81 -10.67 -12.55
C SER A 156 7.92 -9.24 -13.09
N PRO A 157 7.53 -9.01 -14.37
CA PRO A 157 7.59 -7.69 -15.01
C PRO A 157 6.51 -6.70 -14.55
N ASP A 158 5.78 -7.04 -13.48
CA ASP A 158 4.66 -6.28 -12.90
C ASP A 158 4.95 -5.93 -11.42
N GLY A 159 6.23 -5.83 -11.04
CA GLY A 159 6.68 -6.04 -9.65
C GLY A 159 6.16 -5.04 -8.59
N GLY A 160 6.26 -5.43 -7.31
CA GLY A 160 5.70 -4.71 -6.17
C GLY A 160 6.37 -3.38 -5.88
N GLY A 161 5.87 -2.33 -6.51
CA GLY A 161 6.26 -0.94 -6.27
C GLY A 161 5.54 -0.30 -5.08
N LEU A 162 5.78 1.00 -4.90
CA LEU A 162 4.95 1.80 -3.98
C LEU A 162 3.51 1.90 -4.50
N TYR A 163 3.35 1.91 -5.82
CA TYR A 163 2.12 2.26 -6.52
C TYR A 163 2.04 1.54 -7.86
N THR A 164 0.94 0.84 -8.12
CA THR A 164 0.62 0.28 -9.44
C THR A 164 -0.81 0.65 -9.85
N THR A 165 -0.99 1.12 -11.08
CA THR A 165 -2.34 1.28 -11.68
C THR A 165 -2.51 0.64 -13.03
N GLY A 166 -1.43 0.49 -13.81
CA GLY A 166 -1.53 0.12 -15.23
C GLY A 166 -2.38 1.07 -16.08
N GLN A 167 -2.88 2.19 -15.53
CA GLN A 167 -3.74 3.17 -16.21
C GLN A 167 -2.97 4.45 -16.56
N THR A 168 -3.54 5.24 -17.47
CA THR A 168 -2.90 6.47 -18.00
C THR A 168 -3.70 7.74 -17.71
N ASP A 169 -4.89 7.61 -17.15
CA ASP A 169 -5.83 8.68 -16.85
C ASP A 169 -5.76 9.16 -15.39
N ASN A 170 -4.69 8.79 -14.68
CA ASN A 170 -4.49 9.28 -13.32
C ASN A 170 -4.27 10.80 -13.31
N THR A 171 -4.61 11.44 -12.20
CA THR A 171 -4.29 12.85 -11.94
C THR A 171 -3.89 13.05 -10.49
N GLY A 172 -3.06 14.06 -10.23
CA GLY A 172 -2.65 14.41 -8.87
C GLY A 172 -1.15 14.53 -8.71
N VAL A 173 -0.66 14.26 -7.50
CA VAL A 173 0.73 14.45 -7.12
C VAL A 173 1.25 13.24 -6.34
N VAL A 174 2.40 12.74 -6.79
CA VAL A 174 3.20 11.73 -6.11
C VAL A 174 4.54 12.38 -5.77
N ALA A 175 4.83 12.59 -4.49
CA ALA A 175 6.06 13.27 -4.11
C ALA A 175 6.70 12.81 -2.79
N PHE A 176 8.03 12.92 -2.72
CA PHE A 176 8.82 12.63 -1.52
C PHE A 176 8.65 11.20 -1.01
N ASN A 177 8.44 10.24 -1.91
CA ASN A 177 8.27 8.85 -1.54
C ASN A 177 9.58 8.07 -1.72
N TYR A 178 9.78 7.10 -0.83
CA TYR A 178 11.01 6.32 -0.75
C TYR A 178 10.68 4.83 -0.81
N LEU A 179 11.23 4.15 -1.81
CA LEU A 179 11.13 2.71 -1.99
C LEU A 179 12.52 2.07 -1.82
N GLY A 180 12.61 0.97 -1.07
CA GLY A 180 13.76 0.08 -1.07
C GLY A 180 13.32 -1.33 -1.45
N HIS A 181 13.98 -1.95 -2.43
CA HIS A 181 13.68 -3.32 -2.85
C HIS A 181 14.96 -4.17 -3.01
N LEU A 182 14.82 -5.50 -3.04
CA LEU A 182 15.93 -6.46 -3.23
C LEU A 182 16.12 -6.92 -4.68
N ASP A 183 15.13 -6.72 -5.56
CA ASP A 183 15.20 -7.24 -6.93
C ASP A 183 16.17 -6.47 -7.84
N GLU A 184 17.06 -7.21 -8.52
CA GLU A 184 18.03 -6.67 -9.48
C GLU A 184 17.47 -6.54 -10.91
N ALA A 185 16.41 -7.30 -11.24
CA ALA A 185 15.81 -7.33 -12.58
C ALA A 185 15.03 -6.04 -12.88
N TRP A 186 14.44 -5.45 -11.85
CA TRP A 186 13.70 -4.19 -11.85
C TRP A 186 14.44 -2.96 -12.38
N ALA A 187 15.75 -2.87 -12.21
CA ALA A 187 16.50 -1.65 -12.48
C ALA A 187 16.60 -1.24 -13.98
N ALA A 188 16.09 -2.06 -14.90
CA ALA A 188 16.26 -1.85 -16.34
C ALA A 188 14.95 -1.64 -17.13
N THR A 189 13.78 -1.98 -16.60
CA THR A 189 12.53 -2.04 -17.40
C THR A 189 11.30 -1.41 -16.76
N GLU A 190 11.27 -1.20 -15.45
CA GLU A 190 10.03 -0.81 -14.73
C GLU A 190 10.14 0.50 -13.96
N ASP A 191 8.99 1.18 -13.83
CA ASP A 191 8.81 2.39 -13.04
C ASP A 191 8.34 2.02 -11.63
N PRO A 192 9.16 2.20 -10.57
CA PRO A 192 8.79 1.85 -9.20
C PRO A 192 7.64 2.71 -8.63
N PHE A 193 7.25 3.77 -9.35
CA PHE A 193 6.22 4.71 -8.99
C PHE A 193 5.25 4.92 -10.16
N GLU A 194 4.60 3.86 -10.68
CA GLU A 194 3.75 3.85 -11.90
C GLU A 194 2.67 4.97 -12.00
N ALA A 195 3.10 6.21 -12.13
CA ALA A 195 2.33 7.42 -11.85
C ALA A 195 1.93 8.14 -13.15
N LEU A 196 1.70 7.37 -14.22
CA LEU A 196 1.28 7.92 -15.52
C LEU A 196 0.03 8.79 -15.35
N GLY A 197 0.15 10.08 -15.71
CA GLY A 197 -0.90 11.10 -15.54
C GLY A 197 -0.78 11.96 -14.28
N CYS A 198 -0.02 11.52 -13.27
CA CYS A 198 0.29 12.31 -12.08
C CYS A 198 1.57 13.14 -12.24
N SER A 199 1.68 14.21 -11.46
CA SER A 199 2.95 14.93 -11.31
C SER A 199 3.85 14.22 -10.30
N LEU A 200 5.07 13.84 -10.71
CA LEU A 200 6.04 13.13 -9.87
C LEU A 200 7.17 14.07 -9.42
N PHE A 201 7.42 14.17 -8.12
CA PHE A 201 8.49 15.03 -7.57
C PHE A 201 9.31 14.31 -6.49
N GLU A 202 10.64 14.38 -6.57
CA GLU A 202 11.55 13.99 -5.47
C GLU A 202 11.29 12.57 -4.90
N CYS A 203 10.93 11.62 -5.77
CA CYS A 203 10.77 10.22 -5.38
C CYS A 203 12.10 9.48 -5.56
N GLN A 204 12.39 8.54 -4.66
CA GLN A 204 13.65 7.81 -4.62
C GLN A 204 13.40 6.31 -4.49
N ALA A 205 14.09 5.54 -5.32
CA ALA A 205 14.17 4.10 -5.20
C ALA A 205 15.61 3.70 -4.88
N ALA A 206 15.78 2.71 -4.00
CA ALA A 206 17.05 2.12 -3.65
C ALA A 206 17.01 0.61 -3.90
N ASP A 207 18.01 0.12 -4.61
CA ASP A 207 18.19 -1.29 -4.93
C ASP A 207 19.24 -1.87 -3.96
N ALA A 208 18.79 -2.77 -3.10
CA ALA A 208 19.61 -3.38 -2.07
C ALA A 208 20.67 -4.35 -2.60
N SER A 209 20.59 -4.76 -3.88
CA SER A 209 21.67 -5.54 -4.51
C SER A 209 22.88 -4.70 -4.91
N LYS A 210 22.69 -3.39 -5.09
CA LYS A 210 23.73 -2.48 -5.60
C LYS A 210 24.34 -1.57 -4.54
N ASP A 211 23.82 -1.55 -3.31
CA ASP A 211 24.17 -0.54 -2.28
C ASP A 211 24.11 0.90 -2.86
N VAL A 212 23.22 1.14 -3.83
CA VAL A 212 23.10 2.39 -4.57
C VAL A 212 21.69 2.94 -4.37
N SER A 213 21.62 4.22 -3.98
CA SER A 213 20.39 5.00 -3.97
C SER A 213 20.44 6.03 -5.09
N GLY A 214 19.30 6.35 -5.69
CA GLY A 214 19.19 7.33 -6.75
C GLY A 214 17.88 8.10 -6.71
N ASN A 215 17.92 9.33 -7.21
CA ASN A 215 16.69 10.02 -7.56
C ASN A 215 16.07 9.31 -8.75
N TYR A 216 14.79 8.97 -8.63
CA TYR A 216 14.02 8.57 -9.79
C TYR A 216 13.73 9.84 -10.61
N THR A 217 14.32 9.92 -11.79
CA THR A 217 13.98 10.95 -12.78
C THR A 217 12.99 10.34 -13.75
N PRO A 218 11.69 10.71 -13.70
CA PRO A 218 10.74 10.22 -14.69
C PRO A 218 11.22 10.61 -16.09
N VAL A 219 10.92 9.77 -17.08
CA VAL A 219 11.07 10.15 -18.49
C VAL A 219 10.21 11.40 -18.69
N VAL A 220 10.81 12.50 -19.15
CA VAL A 220 10.06 13.72 -19.46
C VAL A 220 9.00 13.35 -20.49
N ASP A 221 7.73 13.56 -20.16
CA ASP A 221 6.61 13.36 -21.06
C ASP A 221 6.84 14.19 -22.33
N THR A 222 7.21 13.51 -23.41
CA THR A 222 7.25 14.11 -24.74
C THR A 222 5.85 14.05 -25.31
N ALA A 223 4.97 14.89 -24.78
CA ALA A 223 3.64 15.07 -25.35
C ALA A 223 3.77 15.41 -26.84
N THR A 224 3.30 14.52 -27.71
CA THR A 224 3.06 14.76 -29.14
C THR A 224 1.60 15.04 -29.39
#